data_AF-A0A3C0PHM1-F1
#
_entry.id   AF-A0A3C0PHM1-F1
#
_cell.length_a   1.000
_cell.length_b   1.000
_cell.length_c   1.000
_cell.angle_alpha   90.00
_cell.angle_beta   90.00
_cell.angle_gamma   90.00
#
_symmetry.space_group_name_H-M   'P 1'
#
loop_
_entity.id
_entity.type
_entity.pdbx_description
1 polymer ?
#
loop_
_entity_poly.entity_id
_entity_poly.type
_entity_poly.pdbx_seq_one_letter_code
_entity_poly.pdbx_strand_id
1 'polypeptide(L)'
;MTDLPFITIIVPAFNEEDLLRDCILSLLAQDYKGRYEITVINNASTDSTAYIAESLGVKVIDEKIKGYVHALRAGFSAATGDIIACTDADTRVPADWLTRIVSLLSSPDTAGCSGTFRFYDSPPWLRLLGEVFGKCNYHLAGANMA
;
A
#
# COMPACT_ATOMS: atom_id res chain seq x y z
N MET A 1 -28.76 0.05 2.51
CA MET A 1 -27.39 0.59 2.58
C MET A 1 -26.61 -0.15 1.52
N THR A 2 -25.97 0.56 0.57
CA THR A 2 -25.03 -0.09 -0.35
C THR A 2 -23.84 -0.54 0.49
N ASP A 3 -23.59 -1.85 0.56
CA ASP A 3 -22.44 -2.37 1.29
C ASP A 3 -21.15 -1.82 0.67
N LEU A 4 -20.31 -1.21 1.51
CA LEU A 4 -18.99 -0.73 1.10
C LEU A 4 -18.08 -1.94 0.82
N PRO A 5 -17.23 -1.91 -0.23
CA PRO A 5 -16.40 -3.05 -0.61
C PRO A 5 -15.44 -3.44 0.51
N PHE A 6 -15.21 -4.73 0.68
CA PHE A 6 -14.15 -5.24 1.55
C PHE A 6 -12.80 -5.04 0.87
N ILE A 7 -11.80 -4.52 1.60
CA ILE A 7 -10.47 -4.24 1.05
C ILE A 7 -9.41 -5.12 1.70
N THR A 8 -8.61 -5.84 0.90
CA THR A 8 -7.36 -6.44 1.39
C THR A 8 -6.20 -5.50 1.05
N ILE A 9 -5.45 -5.08 2.06
CA ILE A 9 -4.22 -4.32 1.90
C ILE A 9 -3.03 -5.28 1.96
N ILE A 10 -2.20 -5.29 0.93
CA ILE A 10 -0.99 -6.10 0.83
C ILE A 10 0.23 -5.19 1.06
N VAL A 11 1.09 -5.57 2.00
CA VAL A 11 2.34 -4.89 2.31
C VAL A 11 3.52 -5.87 2.16
N PRO A 12 4.20 -5.93 1.02
CA PRO A 12 5.43 -6.70 0.90
C PRO A 12 6.53 -6.07 1.77
N ALA A 13 7.24 -6.88 2.55
CA ALA A 13 8.28 -6.41 3.46
C ALA A 13 9.52 -7.32 3.43
N PHE A 14 10.70 -6.73 3.35
CA PHE A 14 11.98 -7.44 3.46
C PHE A 14 12.98 -6.58 4.23
N ASN A 15 13.29 -6.97 5.47
CA ASN A 15 14.18 -6.24 6.37
C ASN A 15 13.78 -4.77 6.61
N GLU A 16 12.56 -4.57 7.10
CA GLU A 16 11.89 -3.27 7.28
C GLU A 16 11.61 -2.95 8.75
N GLU A 17 12.39 -3.50 9.70
CA GLU A 17 12.11 -3.33 11.14
C GLU A 17 12.04 -1.88 11.62
N ASP A 18 12.75 -0.98 10.95
CA ASP A 18 12.79 0.45 11.29
C ASP A 18 11.55 1.22 10.81
N LEU A 19 10.91 0.80 9.71
CA LEU A 19 9.90 1.60 9.00
C LEU A 19 8.50 0.97 9.04
N LEU A 20 8.43 -0.37 9.10
CA LEU A 20 7.18 -1.12 8.99
C LEU A 20 6.14 -0.72 10.05
N ARG A 21 6.59 -0.39 11.27
CA ARG A 21 5.70 0.05 12.34
C ARG A 21 4.89 1.28 11.93
N ASP A 22 5.54 2.29 11.35
CA ASP A 22 4.87 3.53 10.96
C ASP A 22 3.96 3.32 9.75
N CYS A 23 4.36 2.46 8.81
CA CYS A 23 3.51 2.03 7.71
C CYS A 23 2.20 1.41 8.23
N ILE A 24 2.29 0.39 9.08
CA ILE A 24 1.12 -0.29 9.66
C ILE A 24 0.25 0.67 10.45
N LEU A 25 0.83 1.56 11.27
CA LEU A 25 0.06 2.55 12.03
C LEU A 25 -0.72 3.50 11.11
N SER A 26 -0.16 3.90 9.97
CA SER A 26 -0.87 4.73 8.98
C SER A 26 -2.04 3.99 8.32
N LEU A 27 -1.91 2.67 8.12
CA LEU A 27 -2.97 1.80 7.57
C LEU A 27 -4.06 1.50 8.60
N LEU A 28 -3.73 1.43 9.89
CA LEU A 28 -4.72 1.29 10.97
C LEU A 28 -5.50 2.59 11.22
N ALA A 29 -4.96 3.73 10.81
CA ALA A 29 -5.57 5.05 11.01
C ALA A 29 -6.52 5.49 9.87
N GLN A 30 -6.97 4.57 9.01
CA GLN A 30 -7.84 4.89 7.88
C GLN A 30 -9.24 5.33 8.34
N ASP A 31 -9.81 6.32 7.66
CA ASP A 31 -11.15 6.86 7.96
C ASP A 31 -12.29 6.03 7.34
N TYR A 32 -11.92 5.02 6.55
CA TYR A 32 -12.82 4.16 5.78
C TYR A 32 -13.83 3.45 6.67
N LYS A 33 -15.10 3.51 6.27
CA LYS A 33 -16.23 2.95 7.04
C LYS A 33 -16.55 1.50 6.70
N GLY A 34 -16.00 0.98 5.61
CA GLY A 34 -16.14 -0.42 5.23
C GLY A 34 -15.15 -1.31 5.99
N ARG A 35 -15.24 -2.62 5.77
CA ARG A 35 -14.26 -3.57 6.32
C ARG A 35 -12.97 -3.50 5.50
N TYR A 36 -11.85 -3.70 6.17
CA TYR A 36 -10.57 -3.94 5.50
C TYR A 36 -9.66 -4.80 6.37
N GLU A 37 -8.69 -5.45 5.75
CA GLU A 37 -7.65 -6.23 6.41
C GLU A 37 -6.27 -5.78 5.92
N ILE A 38 -5.25 -5.95 6.77
CA ILE A 38 -3.85 -5.69 6.42
C ILE A 38 -3.12 -7.03 6.46
N THR A 39 -2.47 -7.37 5.35
CA THR A 39 -1.64 -8.56 5.22
C THR A 39 -0.21 -8.13 4.86
N VAL A 40 0.70 -8.32 5.81
CA VAL A 40 2.14 -8.14 5.59
C VAL A 40 2.71 -9.43 4.99
N ILE A 41 3.40 -9.33 3.87
CA ILE A 41 4.10 -10.45 3.26
C ILE A 41 5.58 -10.36 3.63
N ASN A 42 5.98 -11.14 4.63
CA ASN A 42 7.37 -11.21 5.05
C ASN A 42 8.19 -11.99 4.01
N ASN A 43 9.03 -11.31 3.25
CA ASN A 43 9.75 -11.90 2.12
C ASN A 43 11.16 -12.36 2.50
N ALA A 44 11.21 -13.34 3.41
CA ALA A 44 12.44 -13.92 3.94
C ALA A 44 13.35 -12.90 4.64
N SER A 45 12.75 -12.03 5.46
CA SER A 45 13.50 -11.11 6.34
C SER A 45 14.32 -11.88 7.37
N THR A 46 15.43 -11.28 7.78
CA THR A 46 16.36 -11.79 8.80
C THR A 46 16.36 -10.96 10.08
N ASP A 47 15.58 -9.88 10.09
CA ASP A 47 15.45 -8.92 11.19
C ASP A 47 14.08 -9.09 11.90
N SER A 48 13.66 -8.09 12.66
CA SER A 48 12.41 -8.14 13.45
C SER A 48 11.14 -7.85 12.65
N THR A 49 11.20 -7.72 11.31
CA THR A 49 10.07 -7.32 10.44
C THR A 49 8.79 -8.11 10.73
N ALA A 50 8.84 -9.44 10.67
CA ALA A 50 7.68 -10.30 10.88
C ALA A 50 7.11 -10.13 12.30
N TYR A 51 7.99 -10.13 13.31
CA TYR A 51 7.61 -9.96 14.71
C TYR A 51 6.91 -8.62 14.96
N ILE A 52 7.39 -7.53 14.34
CA ILE A 52 6.77 -6.21 14.47
C ILE A 52 5.34 -6.23 13.92
N ALA A 53 5.13 -6.80 12.74
CA ALA A 53 3.80 -6.93 12.16
C ALA A 53 2.85 -7.76 13.06
N GLU A 54 3.29 -8.93 13.51
CA GLU A 54 2.51 -9.77 14.42
C GLU A 54 2.17 -9.04 15.73
N SER A 55 3.12 -8.29 16.30
CA SER A 55 2.92 -7.52 17.53
C SER A 55 1.88 -6.41 17.40
N LEU A 56 1.61 -5.96 16.18
CA LEU A 56 0.58 -4.96 15.85
C LEU A 56 -0.77 -5.60 15.48
N GLY A 57 -0.87 -6.93 15.54
CA GLY A 57 -2.11 -7.66 15.29
C GLY A 57 -2.51 -7.73 13.81
N VAL A 58 -1.58 -7.47 12.88
CA VAL A 58 -1.83 -7.64 11.45
C VAL A 58 -1.45 -9.05 10.98
N LYS A 59 -2.12 -9.53 9.93
CA LYS A 59 -1.85 -10.85 9.36
C LYS A 59 -0.47 -10.85 8.71
N VAL A 60 0.34 -11.88 8.99
CA VAL A 60 1.64 -12.08 8.36
C VAL A 60 1.62 -13.36 7.54
N ILE A 61 2.17 -13.30 6.32
CA ILE A 61 2.40 -14.47 5.47
C ILE A 61 3.89 -14.50 5.13
N ASP A 62 4.55 -15.61 5.41
CA ASP A 62 5.94 -15.83 5.03
C ASP A 62 6.05 -16.30 3.58
N GLU A 63 6.77 -15.52 2.75
CA GLU A 63 7.20 -15.91 1.41
C GLU A 63 8.71 -16.19 1.42
N LYS A 64 9.06 -17.45 1.21
CA LYS A 64 10.44 -17.96 1.31
C LYS A 64 11.29 -17.60 0.10
N ILE A 65 10.68 -17.42 -1.07
CA ILE A 65 11.38 -17.05 -2.30
C ILE A 65 11.53 -15.54 -2.32
N LYS A 66 12.76 -15.07 -2.12
CA LYS A 66 13.09 -13.64 -2.18
C LYS A 66 12.70 -13.03 -3.53
N GLY A 67 12.18 -11.81 -3.47
CA GLY A 67 11.83 -10.99 -4.62
C GLY A 67 10.46 -10.34 -4.43
N TYR A 68 10.40 -9.02 -4.67
CA TYR A 68 9.19 -8.22 -4.55
C TYR A 68 7.97 -8.83 -5.28
N VAL A 69 8.19 -9.36 -6.48
CA VAL A 69 7.13 -10.02 -7.27
C VAL A 69 6.64 -11.31 -6.62
N HIS A 70 7.51 -12.09 -5.97
CA HIS A 70 7.09 -13.28 -5.23
C HIS A 70 6.24 -12.89 -4.02
N ALA A 71 6.66 -11.87 -3.27
CA ALA A 71 5.89 -11.33 -2.16
C ALA A 71 4.50 -10.85 -2.60
N LEU A 72 4.43 -10.04 -3.67
CA LEU A 72 3.15 -9.58 -4.20
C LEU A 72 2.26 -10.75 -4.66
N ARG A 73 2.80 -11.74 -5.37
CA ARG A 73 2.04 -12.92 -5.82
C ARG A 73 1.46 -13.71 -4.65
N ALA A 74 2.24 -13.90 -3.59
CA ALA A 74 1.76 -14.54 -2.36
C ALA A 74 0.62 -13.73 -1.73
N GLY A 75 0.78 -12.41 -1.65
CA GLY A 75 -0.27 -11.51 -1.17
C GLY A 75 -1.54 -11.58 -1.99
N PHE A 76 -1.45 -11.47 -3.32
CA PHE A 76 -2.61 -11.54 -4.22
C PHE A 76 -3.34 -12.89 -4.11
N SER A 77 -2.59 -13.98 -3.94
CA SER A 77 -3.16 -15.32 -3.81
C SER A 77 -3.88 -15.54 -2.47
N ALA A 78 -3.54 -14.75 -1.44
CA ALA A 78 -4.14 -14.82 -0.11
C ALA A 78 -5.21 -13.75 0.15
N ALA A 79 -5.39 -12.81 -0.78
CA ALA A 79 -6.32 -11.70 -0.65
C ALA A 79 -7.77 -12.17 -0.84
N THR A 80 -8.68 -11.56 -0.07
CA THR A 80 -10.11 -11.94 -0.05
C THR A 80 -11.06 -10.75 -0.20
N GLY A 81 -10.53 -9.52 -0.25
CA GLY A 81 -11.28 -8.32 -0.50
C GLY A 81 -11.79 -8.20 -1.94
N ASP A 82 -12.88 -7.45 -2.10
CA ASP A 82 -13.40 -7.01 -3.39
C ASP A 82 -12.43 -6.07 -4.10
N ILE A 83 -11.64 -5.32 -3.31
CA ILE A 83 -10.55 -4.46 -3.76
C ILE A 83 -9.25 -4.93 -3.10
N ILE A 84 -8.19 -4.97 -3.89
CA ILE A 84 -6.84 -5.22 -3.40
C ILE A 84 -6.03 -3.93 -3.53
N ALA A 85 -5.55 -3.42 -2.40
CA ALA A 85 -4.67 -2.26 -2.33
C ALA A 85 -3.25 -2.70 -1.97
N CYS A 86 -2.24 -2.12 -2.61
CA CYS A 86 -0.84 -2.44 -2.35
C CYS A 86 -0.08 -1.18 -1.94
N THR A 87 0.79 -1.29 -0.93
CA THR A 87 1.73 -0.23 -0.53
C THR A 87 3.00 -0.85 0.03
N ASP A 88 4.10 -0.12 -0.02
CA ASP A 88 5.40 -0.61 0.46
C ASP A 88 5.53 -0.47 1.99
N ALA A 89 6.35 -1.33 2.60
CA ALA A 89 6.57 -1.37 4.04
C ALA A 89 7.22 -0.10 4.63
N ASP A 90 7.81 0.74 3.78
CA ASP A 90 8.44 2.02 4.13
C ASP A 90 7.50 3.25 3.95
N THR A 91 6.26 3.01 3.51
CA THR A 91 5.33 4.04 3.08
C THR A 91 4.30 4.38 4.16
N ARG A 92 4.07 5.68 4.38
CA ARG A 92 2.96 6.19 5.20
C ARG A 92 1.86 6.72 4.30
N VAL A 93 0.66 6.16 4.39
CA VAL A 93 -0.49 6.61 3.60
C VAL A 93 -1.34 7.66 4.34
N PRO A 94 -2.04 8.57 3.63
CA PRO A 94 -2.97 9.50 4.28
C PRO A 94 -4.19 8.76 4.85
N ALA A 95 -4.86 9.35 5.85
CA ALA A 95 -6.00 8.71 6.53
C ALA A 95 -7.21 8.46 5.61
N ASP A 96 -7.31 9.18 4.49
CA ASP A 96 -8.40 9.05 3.51
C ASP A 96 -8.03 8.14 2.31
N TRP A 97 -6.90 7.42 2.38
CA TRP A 97 -6.34 6.65 1.26
C TRP A 97 -7.30 5.57 0.74
N LEU A 98 -7.88 4.75 1.63
CA LEU A 98 -8.85 3.72 1.23
C LEU A 98 -10.15 4.33 0.68
N THR A 99 -10.65 5.39 1.29
CA THR A 99 -11.84 6.12 0.84
C THR A 99 -11.64 6.68 -0.58
N ARG A 100 -10.44 7.20 -0.87
CA ARG A 100 -10.06 7.65 -2.22
C ARG A 100 -9.99 6.50 -3.22
N ILE A 101 -9.41 5.37 -2.84
CA ILE A 101 -9.34 4.18 -3.73
C ILE A 101 -10.75 3.75 -4.14
N VAL A 102 -11.68 3.61 -3.18
CA VAL A 102 -13.07 3.23 -3.47
C VAL A 102 -13.75 4.27 -4.37
N SER A 103 -13.53 5.57 -4.12
CA SER A 103 -14.07 6.63 -4.96
C SER A 103 -13.54 6.62 -6.39
N LEU A 104 -12.28 6.21 -6.61
CA LEU A 104 -11.67 6.15 -7.94
C LEU A 104 -12.12 4.89 -8.70
N LEU A 105 -12.32 3.79 -7.98
CA LEU A 105 -12.78 2.51 -8.54
C LEU A 105 -14.30 2.40 -8.65
N SER A 106 -15.07 3.43 -8.28
CA SER A 106 -16.54 3.39 -8.33
C SER A 106 -17.10 3.38 -9.75
N SER A 107 -16.28 3.74 -10.75
CA SER A 107 -16.67 3.67 -12.16
C SER A 107 -16.56 2.22 -12.65
N PRO A 108 -17.61 1.65 -13.26
CA PRO A 108 -17.61 0.24 -13.69
C PRO A 108 -16.53 -0.09 -14.73
N ASP A 109 -16.00 0.90 -15.44
CA ASP A 109 -14.94 0.72 -16.44
C ASP A 109 -13.52 0.87 -15.86
N THR A 110 -13.39 1.08 -14.54
CA THR A 110 -12.08 1.29 -13.90
C THR A 110 -11.62 0.04 -13.16
N ALA A 111 -10.63 -0.65 -13.75
CA ALA A 111 -10.04 -1.86 -13.15
C ALA A 111 -8.88 -1.59 -12.17
N GLY A 112 -8.36 -0.36 -12.11
CA GLY A 112 -7.24 -0.03 -11.25
C GLY A 112 -6.96 1.47 -11.15
N CYS A 113 -6.31 1.87 -10.07
CA CYS A 113 -5.85 3.23 -9.85
C CYS A 113 -4.45 3.24 -9.22
N SER A 114 -3.70 4.31 -9.43
CA SER A 114 -2.41 4.55 -8.77
C SER A 114 -2.35 5.97 -8.23
N GLY A 115 -1.65 6.16 -7.12
CA GLY A 115 -1.49 7.45 -6.46
C GLY A 115 -0.12 8.07 -6.71
N THR A 116 0.00 9.34 -6.35
CA THR A 116 1.28 10.05 -6.27
C THR A 116 2.02 9.70 -4.97
N PHE A 117 3.34 9.79 -4.97
CA PHE A 117 4.16 9.64 -3.77
C PHE A 117 4.94 10.92 -3.44
N ARG A 118 5.37 11.06 -2.19
CA ARG A 118 6.26 12.13 -1.74
C ARG A 118 7.26 11.57 -0.72
N PHE A 119 8.55 11.83 -0.95
CA PHE A 119 9.58 11.49 0.02
C PHE A 119 9.50 12.41 1.24
N TYR A 120 9.24 11.84 2.42
CA TYR A 120 9.08 12.59 3.68
C TYR A 120 10.37 12.71 4.48
N ASP A 121 11.40 11.96 4.11
CA ASP A 121 12.74 11.87 4.70
C ASP A 121 13.82 12.60 3.88
N SER A 122 13.45 13.10 2.69
CA SER A 122 14.36 13.81 1.79
C SER A 122 14.62 15.27 2.19
N PRO A 123 15.75 15.88 1.78
CA PRO A 123 15.99 17.32 1.95
C PRO A 123 14.91 18.18 1.25
N PRO A 124 14.61 19.40 1.74
CA PRO A 124 13.54 20.25 1.19
C PRO A 124 13.64 20.51 -0.31
N TRP A 125 14.85 20.64 -0.85
CA TRP A 125 15.06 20.85 -2.29
C TRP A 125 14.65 19.64 -3.13
N LEU A 126 14.90 18.42 -2.63
CA LEU A 126 14.51 17.19 -3.31
C LEU A 126 13.00 16.95 -3.23
N ARG A 127 12.35 17.37 -2.13
CA ARG A 127 10.88 17.37 -2.03
C ARG A 127 10.23 18.30 -3.06
N LEU A 128 10.80 19.50 -3.23
CA LEU A 128 10.34 20.46 -4.24
C LEU A 128 10.50 19.89 -5.66
N LEU A 129 11.65 19.29 -5.97
CA LEU A 129 11.85 18.63 -7.26
C LEU A 129 10.87 17.46 -7.46
N GLY A 130 10.63 16.65 -6.42
CA GLY A 130 9.64 15.57 -6.47
C GLY A 130 8.22 16.08 -6.74
N GLU A 131 7.81 17.21 -6.16
CA GLU A 131 6.51 17.82 -6.44
C GLU A 131 6.38 18.33 -7.89
N VAL A 132 7.47 18.86 -8.45
CA VAL A 132 7.51 19.37 -9.83
C VAL A 132 7.58 18.21 -10.83
N PHE A 133 8.53 17.29 -10.68
CA PHE A 133 8.72 16.16 -11.59
C PHE A 133 7.64 15.08 -11.45
N GLY A 134 7.13 14.86 -10.24
CA GLY A 134 5.99 13.98 -10.02
C GLY A 134 4.81 14.42 -10.88
N LYS A 135 4.41 15.69 -10.78
CA LYS A 135 3.32 16.25 -11.60
C LYS A 135 3.58 16.09 -13.10
N CYS A 136 4.83 16.24 -13.57
CA CYS A 136 5.19 16.05 -14.97
C CYS A 136 5.08 14.58 -15.43
N ASN A 137 5.55 13.62 -14.62
CA ASN A 137 5.47 12.19 -14.95
C ASN A 137 4.01 11.70 -15.04
N TYR A 138 3.12 12.20 -14.18
CA TYR A 138 1.70 11.83 -14.23
C TYR A 138 0.94 12.51 -15.39
N HIS A 139 1.32 13.72 -15.82
CA HIS A 139 0.74 14.34 -17.02
C HIS A 139 1.06 13.57 -18.30
N LEU A 140 2.23 12.92 -18.37
CA LEU A 140 2.60 12.05 -19.50
C LEU A 140 1.80 10.73 -19.51
N ALA A 141 1.47 10.18 -18.35
CA ALA A 141 0.63 8.97 -18.23
C ALA A 141 -0.87 9.23 -18.49
N GLY A 142 -1.37 10.42 -18.15
CA GLY A 142 -2.77 10.82 -18.40
C GLY A 142 -3.06 11.29 -19.84
N ALA A 143 -2.03 11.59 -20.64
CA ALA A 143 -2.20 12.13 -21.98
C ALA A 143 -2.40 11.07 -23.09
N ASN A 144 -2.29 9.77 -22.79
CA ASN A 144 -2.42 8.69 -23.79
C ASN A 144 -3.12 7.44 -23.22
N MET A 145 -4.30 7.63 -22.61
CA MET A 145 -5.28 6.56 -22.46
C MET A 145 -6.65 7.04 -22.95
N ALA A 146 -6.73 7.25 -24.26
CA ALA A 146 -7.95 7.35 -25.04
C ALA A 146 -7.71 6.64 -26.38
#